data_AF-A0A6B2L2V5-F1
#
_entry.id   AF-A0A6B2L2V5-F1
#
_cell.length_a   1.000
_cell.length_b   1.000
_cell.length_c   1.000
_cell.angle_alpha   90.00
_cell.angle_beta   90.00
_cell.angle_gamma   90.00
#
_symmetry.space_group_name_H-M   'P 1'
#
loop_
_entity.id
_entity.type
_entity.pdbx_description
1 polymer ?
#
loop_
_entity_poly.entity_id
_entity_poly.type
_entity_poly.pdbx_seq_one_letter_code
_entity_poly.pdbx_strand_id
1 'polypeptide(L)'
;MHDEDDSNLLNASDMPEYEENHSNYFFWLGALVVLFLAYKKIKAEREYQKQKLTPEELLFEEETLFKIKKLPTGFLSRCWGYLTSICLPYFLQLPVNKLYAYAFSCNLEEAEKEVGEYKSLGDFFCRRLKEGARPLAPDSFLVSPVDGKIVHFGLVDDEFDEMEQIKEVTYSLTEFLGEDSPIVKKIRERRQQRELNYTNHLAYEQEATDFYYCIIYLAPGDYHGYHSPVDWTATQREHFPGHLFPVSYWSVSRIEGLFALNERVVVSGNWKYGEFSYTPVGAYNVGSMDLAFDEELVTNSDHPPEPLKIYSEPVVLNQGDNIGFFHLGSTVVLVFEAPKMVFTKDRGEKVKMGEKLAVKLTPELAHLHKKRIEEETIYMDTLYQRKLKALTSKEMTHEVISFKQERLWEQYRVRNKILKELRQSFYPKVEPDTVEMLKQKKDELRERVAKEKEEP
;
A
#
# COMPACT_ATOMS: atom_id res chain seq x y z
N MET A 1 33.07 53.26 -41.48
CA MET A 1 33.34 52.40 -42.65
C MET A 1 33.73 51.06 -42.08
N HIS A 2 32.70 50.24 -41.85
CA HIS A 2 32.43 48.94 -42.51
C HIS A 2 33.26 47.82 -41.85
N ASP A 3 32.64 46.96 -41.03
CA ASP A 3 31.86 45.73 -41.41
C ASP A 3 32.81 44.73 -42.12
N GLU A 4 32.91 43.43 -41.80
CA GLU A 4 31.87 42.42 -41.51
C GLU A 4 32.42 41.24 -40.69
N ASP A 5 31.49 40.52 -40.06
CA ASP A 5 31.56 39.11 -39.63
C ASP A 5 31.92 38.16 -40.80
N ASP A 6 32.57 37.02 -40.50
CA ASP A 6 32.20 35.75 -41.15
C ASP A 6 32.72 34.50 -40.42
N SER A 7 31.74 33.74 -39.93
CA SER A 7 31.64 32.27 -39.85
C SER A 7 32.92 31.41 -39.84
N ASN A 8 33.27 30.88 -38.66
CA ASN A 8 33.90 29.56 -38.58
C ASN A 8 32.81 28.48 -38.64
N LEU A 9 32.38 28.16 -39.86
CA LEU A 9 31.69 26.92 -40.18
C LEU A 9 32.69 25.77 -39.99
N LEU A 10 32.56 25.04 -38.87
CA LEU A 10 33.15 23.71 -38.73
C LEU A 10 32.56 22.83 -39.82
N ASN A 11 33.38 22.42 -40.78
CA ASN A 11 33.04 21.48 -41.83
C ASN A 11 32.48 20.19 -41.22
N ALA A 12 31.35 19.72 -41.76
CA ALA A 12 30.71 18.45 -41.40
C ALA A 12 31.50 17.20 -41.88
N SER A 13 32.81 17.32 -42.11
CA SER A 13 33.69 16.24 -42.56
C SER A 13 34.64 15.72 -41.49
N ASP A 14 34.67 16.32 -40.29
CA ASP A 14 35.52 15.90 -39.16
C ASP A 14 34.71 15.32 -37.99
N MET A 15 33.65 14.59 -38.29
CA MET A 15 32.97 13.74 -37.31
C MET A 15 33.72 12.40 -37.25
N PRO A 16 34.22 11.95 -36.08
CA PRO A 16 34.83 10.63 -35.97
C PRO A 16 33.80 9.58 -36.41
N GLU A 17 34.22 8.66 -37.30
CA GLU A 17 33.45 7.48 -37.66
C GLU A 17 33.02 6.77 -36.36
N TYR A 18 31.75 6.93 -36.00
CA TYR A 18 31.15 6.29 -34.84
C TYR A 18 30.97 4.81 -35.20
N GLU A 19 31.89 3.98 -34.72
CA GLU A 19 32.07 2.57 -35.07
C GLU A 19 30.77 1.75 -35.11
N GLU A 20 30.50 1.11 -36.27
CA GLU A 20 29.42 0.14 -36.52
C GLU A 20 29.38 -1.02 -35.50
N ASN A 21 30.48 -1.31 -34.80
CA ASN A 21 30.57 -2.42 -33.86
C ASN A 21 29.74 -2.21 -32.58
N HIS A 22 29.59 -0.99 -32.08
CA HIS A 22 28.76 -0.73 -30.90
C HIS A 22 27.25 -0.84 -31.20
N SER A 23 26.83 -0.57 -32.44
CA SER A 23 25.44 -0.71 -32.90
C SER A 23 24.91 -2.14 -32.74
N ASN A 24 25.74 -3.15 -33.05
CA ASN A 24 25.37 -4.55 -32.89
C ASN A 24 25.14 -4.95 -31.43
N TYR A 25 25.96 -4.46 -30.49
CA TYR A 25 25.76 -4.73 -29.06
C TYR A 25 24.46 -4.11 -28.54
N PHE A 26 24.16 -2.85 -28.92
CA PHE A 26 22.89 -2.21 -28.55
C PHE A 26 21.70 -2.92 -29.18
N PHE A 27 21.83 -3.42 -30.41
CA PHE A 27 20.79 -4.20 -31.08
C PHE A 27 20.48 -5.50 -30.32
N TRP A 28 21.49 -6.32 -29.99
CA TRP A 28 21.28 -7.56 -29.24
C TRP A 28 20.77 -7.31 -27.83
N LEU A 29 21.24 -6.26 -27.16
CA LEU A 29 20.75 -5.86 -25.85
C LEU A 29 19.28 -5.45 -25.91
N GLY A 30 18.90 -4.56 -26.84
CA GLY A 30 17.53 -4.15 -27.08
C GLY A 30 16.61 -5.34 -27.42
N ALA A 31 17.08 -6.27 -28.25
CA ALA A 31 16.35 -7.50 -28.60
C ALA A 31 16.13 -8.40 -27.36
N LEU A 32 17.13 -8.54 -26.49
CA LEU A 32 16.99 -9.28 -25.23
C LEU A 32 15.98 -8.61 -24.29
N VAL A 33 16.00 -7.29 -24.17
CA VAL A 33 14.99 -6.53 -23.40
C VAL A 33 13.61 -6.77 -23.97
N VAL A 34 13.45 -6.67 -25.30
CA VAL A 34 12.17 -6.93 -25.99
C VAL A 34 11.65 -8.35 -25.75
N LEU A 35 12.50 -9.37 -25.90
CA LEU A 35 12.14 -10.76 -25.65
C LEU A 35 11.77 -11.01 -24.18
N PHE A 36 12.50 -10.39 -23.26
CA PHE A 36 12.20 -10.48 -21.84
C PHE A 36 10.88 -9.81 -21.47
N LEU A 37 10.60 -8.62 -22.01
CA LEU A 37 9.34 -7.91 -21.80
C LEU A 37 8.16 -8.68 -22.41
N ALA A 38 8.35 -9.27 -23.59
CA ALA A 38 7.36 -10.16 -24.20
C ALA A 38 7.10 -11.41 -23.35
N TYR A 39 8.14 -12.05 -22.81
CA TYR A 39 8.00 -13.16 -21.86
C TYR A 39 7.25 -12.75 -20.60
N LYS A 40 7.58 -11.59 -20.02
CA LYS A 40 6.91 -11.04 -18.84
C LYS A 40 5.43 -10.78 -19.11
N LYS A 41 5.09 -10.22 -20.27
CA LYS A 41 3.70 -10.03 -20.71
C LYS A 41 2.94 -11.36 -20.74
N ILE A 42 3.48 -12.36 -21.44
CA ILE A 42 2.86 -13.69 -21.56
C ILE A 42 2.68 -14.34 -20.18
N LYS A 43 3.68 -14.20 -19.30
CA LYS A 43 3.61 -14.74 -17.93
C LYS A 43 2.55 -14.00 -17.09
N ALA A 44 2.49 -12.68 -17.16
CA ALA A 44 1.51 -11.86 -16.43
C ALA A 44 0.08 -12.19 -16.88
N GLU A 45 -0.17 -12.35 -18.18
CA GLU A 45 -1.46 -12.78 -18.72
C GLU A 45 -1.85 -14.18 -18.22
N ARG A 46 -0.90 -15.12 -18.18
CA ARG A 46 -1.13 -16.45 -17.61
C ARG A 46 -1.42 -16.40 -16.11
N GLU A 47 -0.73 -15.56 -15.35
CA GLU A 47 -0.95 -15.40 -13.91
C GLU A 47 -2.29 -14.72 -13.60
N TYR A 48 -2.70 -13.73 -14.41
CA TYR A 48 -4.03 -13.12 -14.32
C TYR A 48 -5.14 -14.14 -14.58
N GLN A 49 -4.98 -15.03 -15.57
CA GLN A 49 -5.92 -16.14 -15.78
C GLN A 49 -5.92 -17.13 -14.61
N LYS A 50 -4.76 -17.35 -13.97
CA LYS A 50 -4.62 -18.18 -12.76
C LYS A 50 -5.17 -17.51 -11.48
N GLN A 51 -5.34 -16.18 -11.44
CA GLN A 51 -5.97 -15.49 -10.31
C GLN A 51 -7.46 -15.86 -10.11
N LYS A 52 -8.06 -16.63 -11.03
CA LYS A 52 -9.37 -17.27 -10.85
C LYS A 52 -9.33 -18.60 -10.04
N LEU A 53 -8.17 -19.07 -9.58
CA LEU A 53 -8.11 -20.31 -8.80
C LEU A 53 -8.66 -20.15 -7.37
N THR A 54 -9.18 -21.26 -6.85
CA THR A 54 -9.85 -21.32 -5.54
C THR A 54 -8.83 -21.31 -4.40
N PRO A 55 -9.20 -20.87 -3.17
CA PRO A 55 -8.27 -20.79 -2.02
C PRO A 55 -7.55 -22.11 -1.68
N GLU A 56 -8.15 -23.26 -1.99
CA GLU A 56 -7.62 -24.59 -1.70
C GLU A 56 -6.47 -25.00 -2.64
N GLU A 57 -6.38 -24.41 -3.84
CA GLU A 57 -5.33 -24.69 -4.83
C GLU A 57 -4.07 -23.82 -4.64
N LEU A 58 -4.06 -22.93 -3.63
CA LEU A 58 -2.92 -22.06 -3.31
C LEU A 58 -1.90 -22.69 -2.35
N LEU A 59 -2.14 -23.88 -1.82
CA LEU A 59 -1.17 -24.57 -0.96
C LEU A 59 -0.22 -25.42 -1.84
N PHE A 60 1.07 -25.48 -1.46
CA PHE A 60 2.26 -26.04 -2.17
C PHE A 60 2.96 -25.05 -3.14
N GLU A 61 4.30 -24.85 -3.15
CA GLU A 61 5.47 -25.63 -2.67
C GLU A 61 6.40 -24.79 -1.76
N GLU A 62 6.75 -25.28 -0.56
CA GLU A 62 7.80 -24.70 0.30
C GLU A 62 9.18 -24.65 -0.40
N GLU A 63 9.42 -25.57 -1.34
CA GLU A 63 10.67 -25.65 -2.09
C GLU A 63 10.88 -24.42 -3.00
N THR A 64 9.81 -23.90 -3.60
CA THR A 64 9.85 -22.67 -4.40
C THR A 64 10.16 -21.46 -3.53
N LEU A 65 9.64 -21.43 -2.29
CA LEU A 65 9.95 -20.38 -1.33
C LEU A 65 11.42 -20.40 -0.91
N PHE A 66 11.95 -21.59 -0.64
CA PHE A 66 13.35 -21.78 -0.29
C PHE A 66 14.29 -21.38 -1.44
N LYS A 67 13.92 -21.70 -2.68
CA LYS A 67 14.67 -21.26 -3.88
C LYS A 67 14.67 -19.75 -4.02
N ILE A 68 13.50 -19.10 -3.86
CA ILE A 68 13.38 -17.64 -3.94
C ILE A 68 14.22 -16.95 -2.85
N LYS A 69 14.19 -17.43 -1.61
CA LYS A 69 15.01 -16.91 -0.49
C LYS A 69 16.52 -16.99 -0.75
N LYS A 70 16.97 -17.93 -1.58
CA LYS A 70 18.39 -18.11 -1.94
C LYS A 70 18.83 -17.32 -3.17
N LEU A 71 17.91 -16.71 -3.91
CA LEU A 71 18.27 -15.90 -5.06
C LEU A 71 18.98 -14.62 -4.60
N PRO A 72 20.09 -14.20 -5.25
CA PRO A 72 20.74 -12.93 -4.97
C PRO A 72 19.90 -11.78 -5.55
N THR A 73 18.71 -11.56 -4.98
CA THR A 73 17.69 -10.64 -5.50
C THR A 73 18.18 -9.20 -5.57
N GLY A 74 19.00 -8.75 -4.61
CA GLY A 74 19.68 -7.45 -4.64
C GLY A 74 20.58 -7.28 -5.86
N PHE A 75 21.52 -8.20 -6.09
CA PHE A 75 22.40 -8.18 -7.26
C PHE A 75 21.62 -8.19 -8.58
N LEU A 76 20.62 -9.08 -8.71
CA LEU A 76 19.78 -9.14 -9.90
C LEU A 76 19.01 -7.83 -10.12
N SER A 77 18.51 -7.21 -9.04
CA SER A 77 17.83 -5.92 -9.11
C SER A 77 18.78 -4.80 -9.53
N ARG A 78 20.02 -4.77 -9.04
CA ARG A 78 21.04 -3.80 -9.47
C ARG A 78 21.41 -3.97 -10.93
N CYS A 79 21.63 -5.20 -11.41
CA CYS A 79 21.88 -5.46 -12.83
C CYS A 79 20.70 -5.00 -13.70
N TRP A 80 19.47 -5.23 -13.23
CA TRP A 80 18.27 -4.78 -13.92
C TRP A 80 18.14 -3.24 -13.93
N GLY A 81 18.40 -2.58 -12.79
CA GLY A 81 18.45 -1.12 -12.69
C GLY A 81 19.48 -0.52 -13.64
N TYR A 82 20.69 -1.08 -13.68
CA TYR A 82 21.71 -0.68 -14.64
C TYR A 82 21.22 -0.85 -16.09
N LEU A 83 20.69 -2.02 -16.45
CA LEU A 83 20.19 -2.31 -17.80
C LEU A 83 19.06 -1.37 -18.22
N THR A 84 18.13 -1.05 -17.32
CA THR A 84 17.02 -0.13 -17.62
C THR A 84 17.44 1.34 -17.67
N SER A 85 18.56 1.70 -17.03
CA SER A 85 19.15 3.04 -17.10
C SER A 85 19.92 3.33 -18.39
N ILE A 86 20.29 2.30 -19.16
CA ILE A 86 21.05 2.46 -20.42
C ILE A 86 20.25 3.31 -21.41
N CYS A 87 20.88 4.40 -21.87
CA CYS A 87 20.35 5.24 -22.93
C CYS A 87 20.53 4.50 -24.27
N LEU A 88 19.43 4.03 -24.86
CA LEU A 88 19.45 3.35 -26.14
C LEU A 88 19.40 4.36 -27.28
N PRO A 89 19.99 4.07 -28.46
CA PRO A 89 19.76 4.85 -29.66
C PRO A 89 18.25 4.95 -29.99
N TYR A 90 17.81 6.09 -30.55
CA TYR A 90 16.39 6.40 -30.77
C TYR A 90 15.60 5.27 -31.47
N PHE A 91 16.22 4.61 -32.47
CA PHE A 91 15.58 3.54 -33.23
C PHE A 91 15.28 2.26 -32.41
N LEU A 92 15.95 2.05 -31.26
CA LEU A 92 15.69 0.95 -30.32
C LEU A 92 14.91 1.42 -29.08
N GLN A 93 15.20 2.62 -28.60
CA GLN A 93 14.54 3.24 -27.46
C GLN A 93 13.02 3.32 -27.64
N LEU A 94 12.57 3.87 -28.78
CA LEU A 94 11.15 4.04 -29.07
C LEU A 94 10.38 2.70 -29.11
N PRO A 95 10.81 1.65 -29.84
CA PRO A 95 10.09 0.38 -29.83
C PRO A 95 10.15 -0.32 -28.47
N VAL A 96 11.25 -0.23 -27.72
CA VAL A 96 11.34 -0.79 -26.36
C VAL A 96 10.33 -0.13 -25.42
N ASN A 97 10.29 1.21 -25.38
CA ASN A 97 9.35 1.94 -24.53
C ASN A 97 7.89 1.69 -24.94
N LYS A 98 7.60 1.69 -26.25
CA LYS A 98 6.26 1.35 -26.77
C LYS A 98 5.85 -0.08 -26.43
N LEU A 99 6.77 -1.04 -26.53
CA LEU A 99 6.50 -2.43 -26.18
C LEU A 99 6.21 -2.56 -24.68
N TYR A 100 6.98 -1.87 -23.83
CA TYR A 100 6.70 -1.84 -22.40
C TYR A 100 5.32 -1.26 -22.11
N ALA A 101 5.01 -0.09 -22.69
CA ALA A 101 3.72 0.55 -22.54
C ALA A 101 2.56 -0.37 -22.96
N TYR A 102 2.72 -1.09 -24.06
CA TYR A 102 1.76 -2.08 -24.53
C TYR A 102 1.68 -3.33 -23.64
N ALA A 103 2.81 -3.82 -23.14
CA ALA A 103 2.87 -5.02 -22.31
C ALA A 103 2.22 -4.83 -20.95
N PHE A 104 2.35 -3.66 -20.35
CA PHE A 104 1.83 -3.35 -19.02
C PHE A 104 0.63 -2.40 -19.04
N SER A 105 0.08 -2.10 -20.22
CA SER A 105 -1.09 -1.24 -20.40
C SER A 105 -0.90 0.15 -19.77
N CYS A 106 0.28 0.76 -19.96
CA CYS A 106 0.56 2.10 -19.49
C CYS A 106 -0.35 3.12 -20.18
N ASN A 107 -0.94 4.03 -19.42
CA ASN A 107 -1.65 5.16 -19.99
C ASN A 107 -0.64 6.24 -20.42
N LEU A 108 -0.50 6.43 -21.73
CA LEU A 108 0.42 7.41 -22.32
C LEU A 108 -0.18 8.81 -22.41
N GLU A 109 -1.50 8.93 -22.37
CA GLU A 109 -2.19 10.22 -22.54
C GLU A 109 -1.95 11.16 -21.34
N GLU A 110 -1.73 10.58 -20.17
CA GLU A 110 -1.48 11.29 -18.91
C GLU A 110 0.00 11.56 -18.63
N ALA A 111 0.92 10.99 -19.42
CA ALA A 111 2.35 11.19 -19.25
C ALA A 111 2.78 12.59 -19.70
N GLU A 112 3.71 13.22 -18.97
CA GLU A 112 4.20 14.58 -19.25
C GLU A 112 4.82 14.69 -20.65
N LYS A 113 5.57 13.67 -21.07
CA LYS A 113 6.34 13.63 -22.31
C LYS A 113 5.83 12.52 -23.24
N GLU A 114 6.13 12.64 -24.52
CA GLU A 114 5.89 11.56 -25.47
C GLU A 114 6.87 10.39 -25.25
N VAL A 115 6.45 9.18 -25.63
CA VAL A 115 7.20 7.93 -25.40
C VAL A 115 8.63 7.98 -25.98
N GLY A 116 8.84 8.71 -27.08
CA GLY A 116 10.14 8.85 -27.73
C GLY A 116 11.11 9.81 -27.04
N GLU A 117 10.64 10.63 -26.10
CA GLU A 117 11.48 11.60 -25.38
C GLU A 117 12.20 10.98 -24.17
N TYR A 118 11.74 9.83 -23.69
CA TYR A 118 12.30 9.12 -22.53
C TYR A 118 13.53 8.30 -22.89
N LYS A 119 14.72 8.76 -22.49
CA LYS A 119 16.03 8.28 -23.01
C LYS A 119 16.32 6.80 -22.72
N SER A 120 15.69 6.25 -21.68
CA SER A 120 15.86 4.87 -21.24
C SER A 120 14.53 4.29 -20.75
N LEU A 121 14.51 2.97 -20.54
CA LEU A 121 13.32 2.32 -19.98
C LEU A 121 13.07 2.77 -18.54
N GLY A 122 14.13 3.00 -17.76
CA GLY A 122 14.05 3.53 -16.40
C GLY A 122 13.47 4.94 -16.37
N ASP A 123 13.88 5.80 -17.31
CA ASP A 123 13.32 7.16 -17.47
C ASP A 123 11.82 7.11 -17.83
N PHE A 124 11.42 6.22 -18.75
CA PHE A 124 10.01 6.00 -19.06
C PHE A 124 9.21 5.42 -17.88
N PHE A 125 9.84 4.54 -17.10
CA PHE A 125 9.21 3.95 -15.91
C PHE A 125 8.91 5.03 -14.86
N CYS A 126 9.88 5.91 -14.59
CA CYS A 126 9.76 7.06 -13.69
C CYS A 126 9.09 8.27 -14.35
N ARG A 127 8.26 8.07 -15.38
CA ARG A 127 7.55 9.15 -16.06
C ARG A 127 6.77 9.99 -15.06
N ARG A 128 6.88 11.30 -15.21
CA ARG A 128 5.98 12.26 -14.56
C ARG A 128 4.66 12.33 -15.32
N LEU A 129 3.62 12.76 -14.62
CA LEU A 129 2.30 13.00 -15.20
C LEU A 129 2.14 14.47 -15.58
N LYS A 130 1.25 14.74 -16.53
CA LYS A 130 0.84 16.11 -16.88
C LYS A 130 0.26 16.83 -15.67
N GLU A 131 0.44 18.14 -15.63
CA GLU A 131 -0.19 18.99 -14.62
C GLU A 131 -1.72 18.81 -14.66
N GLY A 132 -2.34 18.66 -13.48
CA GLY A 132 -3.78 18.40 -13.36
C GLY A 132 -4.23 16.97 -13.68
N ALA A 133 -3.34 16.04 -14.07
CA ALA A 133 -3.73 14.65 -14.34
C ALA A 133 -4.20 13.88 -13.09
N ARG A 134 -3.89 14.38 -11.89
CA ARG A 134 -4.28 13.82 -10.59
C ARG A 134 -4.80 14.94 -9.69
N PRO A 135 -6.05 15.40 -9.87
CA PRO A 135 -6.65 16.40 -8.99
C PRO A 135 -6.88 15.80 -7.61
N LEU A 136 -6.57 16.56 -6.56
CA LEU A 136 -6.84 16.15 -5.19
C LEU A 136 -8.35 16.21 -4.91
N ALA A 137 -8.88 15.15 -4.30
CA ALA A 137 -10.27 15.13 -3.92
C ALA A 137 -10.56 16.18 -2.83
N PRO A 138 -11.57 17.06 -3.01
CA PRO A 138 -11.89 18.10 -2.03
C PRO A 138 -12.45 17.49 -0.74
N ASP A 139 -12.16 18.16 0.37
CA ASP A 139 -12.58 17.79 1.72
C ASP A 139 -12.30 16.30 2.02
N SER A 140 -11.11 15.84 1.60
CA SER A 140 -10.68 14.47 1.77
C SER A 140 -10.01 14.29 3.13
N PHE A 141 -10.43 13.27 3.86
CA PHE A 141 -9.82 12.94 5.15
C PHE A 141 -8.41 12.38 4.96
N LEU A 142 -8.27 11.52 3.95
CA LEU A 142 -7.03 10.90 3.50
C LEU A 142 -7.21 10.51 2.02
N VAL A 143 -6.29 10.94 1.15
CA VAL A 143 -6.28 10.56 -0.27
C VAL A 143 -5.33 9.40 -0.54
N SER A 144 -5.49 8.74 -1.69
CA SER A 144 -4.52 7.76 -2.13
C SER A 144 -3.19 8.46 -2.43
N PRO A 145 -2.07 7.99 -1.87
CA PRO A 145 -0.76 8.56 -2.15
C PRO A 145 -0.18 8.14 -3.51
N VAL A 146 -0.75 7.09 -4.11
CA VAL A 146 -0.21 6.42 -5.30
C VAL A 146 -1.33 5.94 -6.23
N ASP A 147 -0.97 5.71 -7.48
CA ASP A 147 -1.76 4.89 -8.38
C ASP A 147 -1.49 3.41 -8.10
N GLY A 148 -2.53 2.61 -7.92
CA GLY A 148 -2.33 1.20 -7.69
C GLY A 148 -3.59 0.44 -7.32
N LYS A 149 -3.40 -0.71 -6.70
CA LYS A 149 -4.45 -1.60 -6.22
C LYS A 149 -4.36 -1.72 -4.70
N ILE A 150 -5.47 -1.50 -4.01
CA ILE A 150 -5.55 -1.73 -2.57
C ILE A 150 -5.39 -3.23 -2.33
N VAL A 151 -4.32 -3.63 -1.66
CA VAL A 151 -4.07 -5.04 -1.30
C VAL A 151 -4.83 -5.38 -0.03
N HIS A 152 -4.61 -4.56 1.00
CA HIS A 152 -5.20 -4.76 2.31
C HIS A 152 -5.28 -3.44 3.06
N PHE A 153 -6.21 -3.38 4.01
CA PHE A 153 -6.29 -2.31 4.99
C PHE A 153 -7.03 -2.83 6.21
N GLY A 154 -6.83 -2.16 7.33
CA GLY A 154 -7.53 -2.47 8.56
C GLY A 154 -7.01 -1.67 9.73
N LEU A 155 -7.39 -2.14 10.91
CA LEU A 155 -6.91 -1.66 12.19
C LEU A 155 -5.68 -2.46 12.59
N VAL A 156 -4.66 -1.77 13.10
CA VAL A 156 -3.50 -2.38 13.73
C VAL A 156 -3.95 -3.05 15.03
N ASP A 157 -3.40 -4.23 15.30
CA ASP A 157 -3.59 -4.91 16.56
C ASP A 157 -2.59 -4.41 17.59
N ASP A 158 -3.00 -3.42 18.36
CA ASP A 158 -2.16 -2.78 19.37
C ASP A 158 -1.85 -3.70 20.58
N GLU A 159 -2.60 -4.79 20.79
CA GLU A 159 -2.32 -5.78 21.85
C GLU A 159 -1.21 -6.74 21.46
N PHE A 160 -1.20 -7.20 20.21
CA PHE A 160 -0.22 -8.17 19.73
C PHE A 160 0.92 -7.54 18.92
N ASP A 161 0.84 -6.24 18.63
CA ASP A 161 1.80 -5.53 17.77
C ASP A 161 1.85 -6.12 16.35
N GLU A 162 0.67 -6.40 15.78
CA GLU A 162 0.54 -7.11 14.51
C GLU A 162 -0.28 -6.31 13.47
N MET A 163 0.12 -6.44 12.21
CA MET A 163 -0.64 -6.02 11.04
C MET A 163 -0.98 -7.22 10.16
N GLU A 164 -2.12 -7.19 9.47
CA GLU A 164 -2.42 -8.23 8.48
C GLU A 164 -1.93 -7.83 7.09
N GLN A 165 -1.19 -8.74 6.48
CA GLN A 165 -0.67 -8.59 5.13
C GLN A 165 -1.73 -8.93 4.08
N ILE A 166 -2.26 -10.15 4.15
CA ILE A 166 -3.39 -10.62 3.32
C ILE A 166 -3.96 -11.88 3.95
N LYS A 167 -5.28 -12.05 3.88
CA LYS A 167 -6.01 -13.29 4.22
C LYS A 167 -5.27 -14.17 5.23
N GLU A 168 -5.24 -13.73 6.49
CA GLU A 168 -4.75 -14.49 7.67
C GLU A 168 -3.23 -14.54 7.87
N VAL A 169 -2.43 -13.98 6.97
CA VAL A 169 -0.99 -13.80 7.19
C VAL A 169 -0.78 -12.47 7.92
N THR A 170 -0.23 -12.52 9.12
CA THR A 170 0.14 -11.33 9.92
C THR A 170 1.65 -11.11 9.93
N TYR A 171 2.08 -9.93 10.37
CA TYR A 171 3.49 -9.62 10.61
C TYR A 171 3.63 -8.57 11.71
N SER A 172 4.79 -8.58 12.38
CA SER A 172 5.05 -7.66 13.49
C SER A 172 5.18 -6.22 12.98
N LEU A 173 4.47 -5.33 13.66
CA LEU A 173 4.56 -3.90 13.44
C LEU A 173 5.91 -3.35 13.89
N THR A 174 6.44 -3.79 15.05
CA THR A 174 7.81 -3.44 15.49
C THR A 174 8.84 -3.87 14.44
N GLU A 175 8.76 -5.12 13.97
CA GLU A 175 9.71 -5.60 12.95
C GLU A 175 9.63 -4.76 11.68
N PHE A 176 8.43 -4.31 11.29
CA PHE A 176 8.21 -3.50 10.10
C PHE A 176 8.62 -2.03 10.28
N LEU A 177 8.20 -1.35 11.35
CA LEU A 177 8.44 0.08 11.54
C LEU A 177 9.75 0.42 12.24
N GLY A 178 10.37 -0.55 12.92
CA GLY A 178 11.53 -0.33 13.78
C GLY A 178 11.15 -0.10 15.24
N GLU A 179 12.05 -0.51 16.14
CA GLU A 179 11.96 -0.27 17.59
C GLU A 179 11.86 1.23 17.92
N ASP A 180 12.50 2.06 17.09
CA ASP A 180 12.58 3.50 17.30
C ASP A 180 11.40 4.29 16.74
N SER A 181 10.45 3.62 16.08
CA SER A 181 9.25 4.26 15.53
C SER A 181 8.39 4.90 16.63
N PRO A 182 7.94 6.16 16.46
CA PRO A 182 6.99 6.81 17.36
C PRO A 182 5.69 6.02 17.54
N ILE A 183 5.20 5.38 16.47
CA ILE A 183 4.00 4.53 16.51
C ILE A 183 4.21 3.34 17.44
N VAL A 184 5.34 2.63 17.29
CA VAL A 184 5.67 1.46 18.10
C VAL A 184 5.84 1.85 19.57
N LYS A 185 6.56 2.95 19.85
CA LYS A 185 6.71 3.49 21.20
C LYS A 185 5.35 3.82 21.84
N LYS A 186 4.48 4.52 21.11
CA LYS A 186 3.14 4.89 21.58
C LYS A 186 2.23 3.67 21.82
N ILE A 187 2.29 2.65 20.97
CA ILE A 187 1.56 1.39 21.18
C ILE A 187 2.03 0.68 22.44
N ARG A 188 3.35 0.61 22.66
CA ARG A 188 3.94 0.00 23.88
C ARG A 188 3.52 0.77 25.14
N GLU A 189 3.58 2.11 25.09
CA GLU A 189 3.13 2.97 26.19
C GLU A 189 1.63 2.76 26.51
N ARG A 190 0.77 2.76 25.48
CA ARG A 190 -0.66 2.45 25.63
C ARG A 190 -0.87 1.07 26.27
N ARG A 191 -0.11 0.06 25.85
CA ARG A 191 -0.19 -1.29 26.40
C ARG A 191 0.17 -1.31 27.89
N GLN A 192 1.30 -0.70 28.26
CA GLN A 192 1.76 -0.61 29.65
C GLN A 192 0.76 0.14 30.54
N GLN A 193 0.25 1.28 30.07
CA GLN A 193 -0.77 2.04 30.80
C GLN A 193 -2.04 1.21 31.03
N ARG A 194 -2.48 0.47 30.01
CA ARG A 194 -3.64 -0.42 30.15
C ARG A 194 -3.37 -1.58 31.12
N GLU A 195 -2.15 -2.10 31.20
CA GLU A 195 -1.77 -3.17 32.15
C GLU A 195 -1.78 -2.64 33.59
N LEU A 196 -1.27 -1.43 33.79
CA LEU A 196 -1.29 -0.73 35.07
C LEU A 196 -2.72 -0.43 35.52
N ASN A 197 -3.58 0.08 34.62
CA ASN A 197 -4.98 0.35 34.90
C ASN A 197 -5.73 -0.91 35.32
N TYR A 198 -5.49 -2.03 34.63
CA TYR A 198 -6.08 -3.32 34.99
C TYR A 198 -5.64 -3.77 36.39
N THR A 199 -4.33 -3.72 36.67
CA THR A 199 -3.76 -4.13 37.97
C THR A 199 -4.34 -3.30 39.12
N ASN A 200 -4.66 -2.03 38.84
CA ASN A 200 -5.26 -1.10 39.81
C ASN A 200 -6.80 -1.12 39.82
N HIS A 201 -7.44 -2.04 39.09
CA HIS A 201 -8.90 -2.12 38.94
C HIS A 201 -9.56 -0.81 38.48
N LEU A 202 -8.84 -0.04 37.66
CA LEU A 202 -9.37 1.18 37.04
C LEU A 202 -10.22 0.83 35.81
N ALA A 203 -11.23 1.66 35.54
CA ALA A 203 -12.10 1.49 34.39
C ALA A 203 -11.29 1.59 33.09
N TYR A 204 -11.67 0.80 32.09
CA TYR A 204 -11.11 0.91 30.75
C TYR A 204 -11.59 2.23 30.12
N GLU A 205 -10.65 3.15 29.87
CA GLU A 205 -10.91 4.36 29.11
C GLU A 205 -10.70 4.09 27.62
N GLN A 206 -11.67 4.52 26.81
CA GLN A 206 -11.61 4.36 25.37
C GLN A 206 -10.70 5.43 24.77
N GLU A 207 -9.76 5.00 23.93
CA GLU A 207 -8.94 5.91 23.15
C GLU A 207 -9.80 6.70 22.15
N ALA A 208 -9.48 7.99 21.99
CA ALA A 208 -10.12 8.85 21.00
C ALA A 208 -9.75 8.48 19.55
N THR A 209 -8.65 7.75 19.39
CA THR A 209 -8.03 7.37 18.11
C THR A 209 -7.58 5.92 18.14
N ASP A 210 -7.52 5.29 16.97
CA ASP A 210 -6.91 3.98 16.78
C ASP A 210 -5.82 4.06 15.70
N PHE A 211 -4.97 3.03 15.61
CA PHE A 211 -4.01 2.89 14.53
C PHE A 211 -4.61 2.11 13.36
N TYR A 212 -4.53 2.67 12.16
CA TYR A 212 -4.96 2.07 10.92
C TYR A 212 -3.76 1.82 10.02
N TYR A 213 -3.90 0.88 9.10
CA TYR A 213 -2.94 0.68 8.02
C TYR A 213 -3.62 0.47 6.67
N CYS A 214 -2.90 0.80 5.60
CA CYS A 214 -3.33 0.56 4.23
C CYS A 214 -2.13 0.17 3.36
N ILE A 215 -2.27 -0.91 2.61
CA ILE A 215 -1.24 -1.47 1.73
C ILE A 215 -1.73 -1.31 0.29
N ILE A 216 -0.97 -0.58 -0.52
CA ILE A 216 -1.29 -0.28 -1.91
C ILE A 216 -0.15 -0.78 -2.79
N TYR A 217 -0.49 -1.67 -3.72
CA TYR A 217 0.46 -2.24 -4.69
C TYR A 217 0.42 -1.46 -6.00
N LEU A 218 1.59 -1.06 -6.49
CA LEU A 218 1.77 -0.37 -7.76
C LEU A 218 2.15 -1.41 -8.82
N ALA A 219 1.31 -1.61 -9.82
CA ALA A 219 1.61 -2.50 -10.92
C ALA A 219 2.62 -1.85 -11.88
N PRO A 220 3.40 -2.61 -12.66
CA PRO A 220 4.44 -2.05 -13.53
C PRO A 220 3.94 -1.01 -14.55
N GLY A 221 2.65 -1.04 -14.90
CA GLY A 221 2.04 -0.08 -15.82
C GLY A 221 1.60 1.24 -15.16
N ASP A 222 1.47 1.28 -13.84
CA ASP A 222 0.95 2.42 -13.09
C ASP A 222 1.97 3.58 -13.05
N TYR A 223 1.58 4.71 -12.46
CA TYR A 223 2.48 5.81 -12.13
C TYR A 223 3.21 5.50 -10.81
N HIS A 224 4.53 5.64 -10.81
CA HIS A 224 5.40 5.20 -9.71
C HIS A 224 5.97 6.35 -8.87
N GLY A 225 5.53 7.58 -9.11
CA GLY A 225 5.71 8.66 -8.16
C GLY A 225 4.72 8.49 -7.01
N TYR A 226 5.17 8.81 -5.82
CA TYR A 226 4.38 8.65 -4.62
C TYR A 226 4.37 9.93 -3.79
N HIS A 227 3.18 10.23 -3.27
CA HIS A 227 2.82 11.56 -2.81
C HIS A 227 2.28 11.53 -1.40
N SER A 228 2.28 12.70 -0.76
CA SER A 228 1.73 12.85 0.56
C SER A 228 0.20 12.70 0.55
N PRO A 229 -0.38 11.78 1.33
CA PRO A 229 -1.83 11.57 1.35
C PRO A 229 -2.58 12.57 2.25
N VAL A 230 -1.86 13.31 3.09
CA VAL A 230 -2.37 14.25 4.10
C VAL A 230 -1.35 15.37 4.32
N ASP A 231 -1.73 16.40 5.06
CA ASP A 231 -0.76 17.33 5.64
C ASP A 231 -0.12 16.69 6.89
N TRP A 232 1.20 16.62 6.93
CA TRP A 232 1.96 16.05 8.03
C TRP A 232 3.40 16.55 8.04
N THR A 233 4.10 16.31 9.14
CA THR A 233 5.49 16.69 9.32
C THR A 233 6.32 15.44 9.59
N ALA A 234 7.23 15.10 8.69
CA ALA A 234 8.16 13.98 8.84
C ALA A 234 9.31 14.38 9.78
N THR A 235 9.56 13.57 10.80
CA THR A 235 10.54 13.83 11.86
C THR A 235 11.74 12.89 11.80
N GLN A 236 11.54 11.66 11.30
CA GLN A 236 12.62 10.69 11.15
C GLN A 236 12.39 9.77 9.94
N ARG A 237 13.49 9.24 9.44
CA ARG A 237 13.54 8.20 8.41
C ARG A 237 14.43 7.07 8.88
N GLU A 238 13.91 5.85 8.81
CA GLU A 238 14.67 4.63 9.06
C GLU A 238 14.70 3.75 7.79
N HIS A 239 15.90 3.49 7.28
CA HIS A 239 16.13 2.58 6.16
C HIS A 239 16.41 1.19 6.69
N PHE A 240 15.66 0.21 6.19
CA PHE A 240 15.87 -1.20 6.48
C PHE A 240 16.37 -1.89 5.21
N PRO A 241 17.68 -2.17 5.12
CA PRO A 241 18.21 -3.05 4.08
C PRO A 241 17.54 -4.42 4.19
N GLY A 242 17.19 -5.03 3.07
CA GLY A 242 16.47 -6.29 3.07
C GLY A 242 16.53 -7.00 1.73
N HIS A 243 15.70 -8.03 1.60
CA HIS A 243 15.52 -8.73 0.34
C HIS A 243 14.72 -7.88 -0.67
N LEU A 244 14.70 -8.31 -1.92
CA LEU A 244 13.80 -7.75 -2.92
C LEU A 244 12.93 -8.88 -3.46
N PHE A 245 12.09 -9.45 -2.61
CA PHE A 245 11.14 -10.47 -3.04
C PHE A 245 10.02 -9.84 -3.89
N PRO A 246 9.46 -10.58 -4.87
CA PRO A 246 8.34 -10.06 -5.65
C PRO A 246 7.12 -9.84 -4.74
N VAL A 247 6.43 -8.72 -4.89
CA VAL A 247 5.21 -8.38 -4.12
C VAL A 247 3.92 -8.75 -4.87
N SER A 248 3.98 -9.75 -5.73
CA SER A 248 2.78 -10.27 -6.41
C SER A 248 1.82 -10.85 -5.37
N TYR A 249 0.52 -10.90 -5.70
CA TYR A 249 -0.50 -11.49 -4.82
C TYR A 249 -0.10 -12.88 -4.31
N TRP A 250 0.51 -13.69 -5.18
CA TRP A 250 1.02 -15.03 -4.83
C TRP A 250 2.04 -14.97 -3.68
N SER A 251 3.02 -14.06 -3.76
CA SER A 251 4.07 -13.91 -2.74
C SER A 251 3.51 -13.36 -1.44
N VAL A 252 2.68 -12.32 -1.53
CA VAL A 252 2.03 -11.68 -0.38
C VAL A 252 1.17 -12.69 0.37
N SER A 253 0.55 -13.66 -0.33
CA SER A 253 -0.26 -14.70 0.33
C SER A 253 0.51 -15.85 0.99
N ARG A 254 1.84 -15.96 0.79
CA ARG A 254 2.62 -17.12 1.25
C ARG A 254 3.87 -16.79 2.04
N ILE A 255 4.43 -15.59 1.86
CA ILE A 255 5.60 -15.15 2.59
C ILE A 255 5.12 -14.35 3.79
N GLU A 256 5.11 -14.99 4.95
CA GLU A 256 4.90 -14.31 6.23
C GLU A 256 5.96 -13.22 6.42
N GLY A 257 5.52 -12.03 6.84
CA GLY A 257 6.41 -10.88 6.99
C GLY A 257 7.05 -10.36 5.71
N LEU A 258 6.51 -10.66 4.52
CA LEU A 258 7.12 -10.25 3.23
C LEU A 258 7.58 -8.79 3.21
N PHE A 259 6.74 -7.88 3.71
CA PHE A 259 7.05 -6.45 3.70
C PHE A 259 8.14 -6.07 4.71
N ALA A 260 8.28 -6.81 5.82
CA ALA A 260 9.36 -6.62 6.79
C ALA A 260 10.68 -7.29 6.33
N LEU A 261 10.60 -8.33 5.51
CA LEU A 261 11.76 -8.97 4.89
C LEU A 261 12.33 -8.16 3.72
N ASN A 262 11.49 -7.41 3.03
CA ASN A 262 11.93 -6.60 1.91
C ASN A 262 12.63 -5.32 2.37
N GLU A 263 13.56 -4.85 1.54
CA GLU A 263 14.14 -3.53 1.69
C GLU A 263 13.04 -2.47 1.66
N ARG A 264 13.07 -1.54 2.61
CA ARG A 264 12.05 -0.51 2.77
C ARG A 264 12.61 0.72 3.46
N VAL A 265 11.91 1.83 3.30
CA VAL A 265 12.26 3.08 3.98
C VAL A 265 11.04 3.55 4.75
N VAL A 266 11.15 3.63 6.07
CA VAL A 266 10.07 4.05 6.95
C VAL A 266 10.26 5.53 7.26
N VAL A 267 9.39 6.38 6.74
CA VAL A 267 9.33 7.79 7.14
C VAL A 267 8.26 7.93 8.21
N SER A 268 8.63 8.46 9.37
CA SER A 268 7.71 8.65 10.51
C SER A 268 7.62 10.13 10.86
N GLY A 269 6.47 10.52 11.39
CA GLY A 269 6.16 11.89 11.71
C GLY A 269 4.79 12.06 12.34
N ASN A 270 4.28 13.28 12.32
CA ASN A 270 3.01 13.62 12.94
C ASN A 270 2.08 14.30 11.96
N TRP A 271 0.80 13.95 12.06
CA TRP A 271 -0.29 14.62 11.36
C TRP A 271 -1.35 15.07 12.37
N LYS A 272 -2.43 15.70 11.92
CA LYS A 272 -3.45 16.32 12.78
C LYS A 272 -4.08 15.41 13.86
N TYR A 273 -3.99 14.08 13.74
CA TYR A 273 -4.57 13.14 14.71
C TYR A 273 -3.53 12.33 15.51
N GLY A 274 -2.23 12.60 15.32
CA GLY A 274 -1.16 11.94 16.06
C GLY A 274 -0.07 11.41 15.16
N GLU A 275 0.32 10.16 15.35
CA GLU A 275 1.44 9.56 14.62
C GLU A 275 1.06 9.17 13.19
N PHE A 276 2.00 9.33 12.26
CA PHE A 276 1.87 8.96 10.86
C PHE A 276 3.18 8.32 10.37
N SER A 277 3.05 7.24 9.61
CA SER A 277 4.14 6.57 8.94
C SER A 277 3.80 6.30 7.49
N TYR A 278 4.77 6.61 6.63
CA TYR A 278 4.75 6.40 5.20
C TYR A 278 5.93 5.49 4.83
N THR A 279 5.64 4.31 4.31
CA THR A 279 6.68 3.30 4.04
C THR A 279 6.63 2.82 2.59
N PRO A 280 7.47 3.37 1.70
CA PRO A 280 7.81 2.69 0.45
C PRO A 280 8.56 1.38 0.73
N VAL A 281 8.09 0.30 0.10
CA VAL A 281 8.66 -1.04 0.18
C VAL A 281 9.14 -1.46 -1.21
N GLY A 282 10.42 -1.80 -1.28
CA GLY A 282 11.06 -2.33 -2.48
C GLY A 282 10.53 -3.72 -2.82
N ALA A 283 10.73 -4.13 -4.07
CA ALA A 283 10.36 -5.46 -4.55
C ALA A 283 11.34 -5.97 -5.60
N TYR A 284 11.14 -7.20 -6.05
CA TYR A 284 11.97 -7.77 -7.11
C TYR A 284 11.94 -6.92 -8.38
N ASN A 285 13.12 -6.62 -8.93
CA ASN A 285 13.37 -5.71 -10.05
C ASN A 285 13.24 -4.21 -9.75
N VAL A 286 12.88 -3.82 -8.53
CA VAL A 286 12.90 -2.41 -8.10
C VAL A 286 14.33 -1.94 -8.00
N GLY A 287 14.77 -1.19 -9.01
CA GLY A 287 15.84 -0.22 -8.83
C GLY A 287 15.35 0.79 -7.81
N SER A 288 16.24 1.27 -6.94
CA SER A 288 16.07 2.25 -5.84
C SER A 288 14.70 2.92 -5.55
N MET A 289 14.49 3.17 -4.26
CA MET A 289 13.54 4.14 -3.75
C MET A 289 14.29 5.43 -3.41
N ASP A 290 13.74 6.55 -3.90
CA ASP A 290 14.31 7.88 -3.65
C ASP A 290 13.28 8.75 -2.93
N LEU A 291 13.73 9.55 -1.96
CA LEU A 291 12.92 10.55 -1.27
C LEU A 291 13.32 11.95 -1.76
N ALA A 292 12.34 12.73 -2.23
CA ALA A 292 12.57 14.04 -2.84
C ALA A 292 13.19 15.07 -1.89
N PHE A 293 13.08 14.85 -0.58
CA PHE A 293 13.60 15.72 0.48
C PHE A 293 14.81 15.11 1.22
N ASP A 294 15.29 13.93 0.82
CA ASP A 294 16.40 13.25 1.51
C ASP A 294 17.39 12.64 0.52
N GLU A 295 18.30 13.47 0.02
CA GLU A 295 19.34 13.09 -0.97
C GLU A 295 20.39 12.12 -0.40
N GLU A 296 20.48 11.97 0.93
CA GLU A 296 21.42 11.04 1.57
C GLU A 296 20.92 9.59 1.54
N LEU A 297 19.63 9.36 1.27
CA LEU A 297 19.09 8.02 1.16
C LEU A 297 19.65 7.33 -0.08
N VAL A 298 20.29 6.18 0.12
CA VAL A 298 20.71 5.28 -0.95
C VAL A 298 20.18 3.89 -0.65
N THR A 299 19.32 3.40 -1.54
CA THR A 299 18.69 2.06 -1.44
C THR A 299 19.25 1.11 -2.49
N ASN A 300 19.04 -0.19 -2.30
CA ASN A 300 19.60 -1.26 -3.12
C ASN A 300 21.13 -1.14 -3.28
N SER A 301 21.81 -0.77 -2.19
CA SER A 301 23.27 -0.60 -2.11
C SER A 301 23.89 -1.69 -1.24
N ASP A 302 25.12 -2.11 -1.57
CA ASP A 302 25.92 -2.97 -0.71
C ASP A 302 26.52 -2.21 0.49
N HIS A 303 26.48 -0.87 0.44
CA HIS A 303 26.93 0.05 1.48
C HIS A 303 25.85 1.11 1.71
N PRO A 304 24.72 0.76 2.36
CA PRO A 304 23.70 1.73 2.71
C PRO A 304 24.23 2.73 3.76
N PRO A 305 23.71 3.97 3.79
CA PRO A 305 24.02 4.94 4.84
C PRO A 305 23.51 4.47 6.21
N GLU A 306 23.77 5.25 7.25
CA GLU A 306 23.19 4.99 8.58
C GLU A 306 21.66 4.85 8.47
N PRO A 307 21.09 3.78 9.05
CA PRO A 307 19.70 3.41 8.82
C PRO A 307 18.75 4.46 9.37
N LEU A 308 18.96 4.92 10.61
CA LEU A 308 18.13 5.93 11.25
C LEU A 308 18.71 7.34 11.02
N LYS A 309 17.86 8.25 10.51
CA LYS A 309 18.12 9.68 10.43
C LYS A 309 16.97 10.41 11.10
N ILE A 310 17.30 11.26 12.05
CA ILE A 310 16.36 12.21 12.66
C ILE A 310 16.58 13.54 11.95
N TYR A 311 15.52 14.10 11.38
CA TYR A 311 15.63 15.39 10.69
C TYR A 311 15.78 16.50 11.72
N SER A 312 16.89 17.24 11.64
CA SER A 312 17.14 18.42 12.50
C SER A 312 16.08 19.50 12.29
N GLU A 313 15.65 19.67 11.05
CA GLU A 313 14.51 20.48 10.65
C GLU A 313 13.44 19.53 10.11
N PRO A 314 12.32 19.33 10.84
CA PRO A 314 11.26 18.44 10.39
C PRO A 314 10.70 18.85 9.03
N VAL A 315 10.48 17.88 8.15
CA VAL A 315 10.04 18.14 6.77
C VAL A 315 8.53 18.25 6.74
N VAL A 316 8.02 19.44 6.37
CA VAL A 316 6.59 19.69 6.21
C VAL A 316 6.14 19.20 4.83
N LEU A 317 5.16 18.30 4.80
CA LEU A 317 4.59 17.71 3.59
C LEU A 317 3.09 18.00 3.56
N ASN A 318 2.65 18.79 2.59
CA ASN A 318 1.24 19.06 2.34
C ASN A 318 0.63 17.93 1.53
N GLN A 319 -0.68 17.74 1.62
CA GLN A 319 -1.41 16.77 0.80
C GLN A 319 -1.13 17.01 -0.69
N GLY A 320 -0.72 15.94 -1.38
CA GLY A 320 -0.35 15.97 -2.80
C GLY A 320 1.12 16.24 -3.08
N ASP A 321 1.90 16.70 -2.10
CA ASP A 321 3.33 16.95 -2.29
C ASP A 321 4.05 15.67 -2.71
N ASN A 322 5.03 15.80 -3.61
CA ASN A 322 5.84 14.68 -4.06
C ASN A 322 6.77 14.21 -2.94
N ILE A 323 6.59 12.97 -2.47
CA ILE A 323 7.47 12.36 -1.48
C ILE A 323 8.65 11.71 -2.19
N GLY A 324 8.45 11.06 -3.34
CA GLY A 324 9.51 10.29 -3.97
C GLY A 324 9.07 9.46 -5.16
N PHE A 325 10.00 8.65 -5.66
CA PHE A 325 9.78 7.75 -6.80
C PHE A 325 10.35 6.36 -6.53
N PHE A 326 9.72 5.36 -7.14
CA PHE A 326 10.29 4.03 -7.26
C PHE A 326 10.93 3.86 -8.64
N HIS A 327 12.16 3.34 -8.68
CA HIS A 327 12.88 3.07 -9.93
C HIS A 327 12.66 1.65 -10.49
N LEU A 328 11.74 0.88 -9.91
CA LEU A 328 10.85 -0.09 -10.56
C LEU A 328 9.73 -0.51 -9.57
N GLY A 329 8.68 -1.23 -9.98
CA GLY A 329 7.38 -1.27 -9.25
C GLY A 329 7.31 -1.88 -7.84
N SER A 330 6.41 -1.40 -6.99
CA SER A 330 6.58 -1.45 -5.53
C SER A 330 5.26 -1.48 -4.75
N THR A 331 5.37 -1.44 -3.41
CA THR A 331 4.23 -1.31 -2.50
C THR A 331 4.43 -0.10 -1.60
N VAL A 332 3.37 0.64 -1.33
CA VAL A 332 3.33 1.63 -0.25
C VAL A 332 2.50 1.08 0.90
N VAL A 333 3.04 1.17 2.10
CA VAL A 333 2.32 0.86 3.35
C VAL A 333 2.18 2.16 4.14
N LEU A 334 0.95 2.52 4.44
CA LEU A 334 0.63 3.60 5.38
C LEU A 334 0.30 2.97 6.72
N VAL A 335 0.82 3.55 7.81
CA VAL A 335 0.38 3.25 9.18
C VAL A 335 0.15 4.57 9.89
N PHE A 336 -1.04 4.81 10.42
CA PHE A 336 -1.38 6.13 10.96
C PHE A 336 -2.46 6.07 12.04
N GLU A 337 -2.40 7.02 12.96
CA GLU A 337 -3.35 7.18 14.04
C GLU A 337 -4.53 8.07 13.60
N ALA A 338 -5.77 7.59 13.69
CA ALA A 338 -6.94 8.34 13.27
C ALA A 338 -8.13 8.17 14.21
N PRO A 339 -9.08 9.13 14.25
CA PRO A 339 -10.43 8.85 14.76
C PRO A 339 -11.11 7.77 13.90
N LYS A 340 -12.27 7.28 14.36
CA LYS A 340 -13.07 6.32 13.60
C LYS A 340 -13.29 6.79 12.16
N MET A 341 -12.94 5.92 11.21
CA MET A 341 -12.98 6.18 9.78
C MET A 341 -13.34 4.92 9.00
N VAL A 342 -13.71 5.10 7.74
CA VAL A 342 -14.02 4.00 6.80
C VAL A 342 -13.27 4.22 5.50
N PHE A 343 -12.69 3.15 4.96
CA PHE A 343 -12.10 3.15 3.63
C PHE A 343 -13.20 3.18 2.56
N THR A 344 -13.03 4.08 1.58
CA THR A 344 -14.04 4.32 0.53
C THR A 344 -14.07 3.28 -0.57
N LYS A 345 -13.03 2.44 -0.64
CA LYS A 345 -12.80 1.42 -1.68
C LYS A 345 -12.61 0.04 -1.07
N ASP A 346 -12.94 -0.99 -1.84
CA ASP A 346 -12.79 -2.39 -1.44
C ASP A 346 -11.36 -2.89 -1.66
N ARG A 347 -11.01 -3.97 -0.94
CA ARG A 347 -9.77 -4.71 -1.18
C ARG A 347 -9.78 -5.25 -2.62
N GLY A 348 -8.70 -5.01 -3.33
CA GLY A 348 -8.53 -5.38 -4.71
C GLY A 348 -9.04 -4.36 -5.73
N GLU A 349 -9.67 -3.26 -5.30
CA GLU A 349 -10.00 -2.16 -6.19
C GLU A 349 -8.78 -1.32 -6.54
N LYS A 350 -8.83 -0.72 -7.72
CA LYS A 350 -7.84 0.28 -8.14
C LYS A 350 -8.17 1.64 -7.54
N VAL A 351 -7.11 2.38 -7.21
CA VAL A 351 -7.13 3.77 -6.79
C VAL A 351 -6.08 4.56 -7.56
N LYS A 352 -6.34 5.85 -7.76
CA LYS A 352 -5.37 6.80 -8.31
C LYS A 352 -4.93 7.79 -7.25
N MET A 353 -3.71 8.30 -7.39
CA MET A 353 -3.18 9.37 -6.54
C MET A 353 -4.17 10.54 -6.50
N GLY A 354 -4.46 11.03 -5.29
CA GLY A 354 -5.39 12.14 -5.06
C GLY A 354 -6.86 11.73 -4.90
N GLU A 355 -7.26 10.49 -5.25
CA GLU A 355 -8.61 9.99 -5.00
C GLU A 355 -8.86 9.80 -3.49
N LYS A 356 -10.11 9.95 -3.05
CA LYS A 356 -10.47 9.67 -1.64
C LYS A 356 -10.12 8.21 -1.33
N LEU A 357 -9.35 7.99 -0.27
CA LEU A 357 -9.01 6.65 0.20
C LEU A 357 -9.79 6.31 1.47
N ALA A 358 -9.93 7.27 2.37
CA ALA A 358 -10.78 7.13 3.56
C ALA A 358 -11.59 8.39 3.85
N VAL A 359 -12.68 8.19 4.60
CA VAL A 359 -13.54 9.25 5.14
C VAL A 359 -13.71 9.07 6.64
N LYS A 360 -13.77 10.20 7.37
CA LYS A 360 -14.11 10.18 8.79
C LYS A 360 -15.51 9.60 8.96
N LEU A 361 -15.69 8.71 9.92
CA LEU A 361 -16.99 8.15 10.22
C LEU A 361 -17.82 9.21 10.95
N THR A 362 -18.84 9.74 10.26
CA THR A 362 -19.86 10.63 10.83
C THR A 362 -21.18 9.86 10.96
N PRO A 363 -22.09 10.27 11.86
CA PRO A 363 -23.42 9.66 11.98
C PRO A 363 -24.18 9.61 10.63
N GLU A 364 -23.98 10.63 9.78
CA GLU A 364 -24.60 10.76 8.45
C GLU A 364 -24.04 9.74 7.44
N LEU A 365 -22.72 9.54 7.41
CA LEU A 365 -22.06 8.61 6.48
C LEU A 365 -22.16 7.15 6.93
N ALA A 366 -22.42 6.92 8.22
CA ALA A 366 -22.49 5.57 8.78
C ALA A 366 -23.64 4.74 8.20
N HIS A 367 -24.75 5.37 7.74
CA HIS A 367 -25.83 4.66 7.02
C HIS A 367 -25.39 4.15 5.64
N LEU A 368 -24.62 4.95 4.90
CA LEU A 368 -24.13 4.60 3.55
C LEU A 368 -23.16 3.41 3.58
N HIS A 369 -22.44 3.25 4.69
CA HIS A 369 -21.46 2.19 4.91
C HIS A 369 -21.97 1.05 5.80
N LYS A 370 -23.29 0.91 6.02
CA LYS A 370 -23.88 -0.12 6.89
C LYS A 370 -23.38 -1.53 6.59
N LYS A 371 -23.36 -1.93 5.31
CA LYS A 371 -22.88 -3.25 4.88
C LYS A 371 -21.42 -3.47 5.30
N ARG A 372 -20.57 -2.46 5.13
CA ARG A 372 -19.16 -2.50 5.53
C ARG A 372 -19.01 -2.67 7.05
N ILE A 373 -19.81 -1.94 7.83
CA ILE A 373 -19.80 -2.04 9.30
C ILE A 373 -20.23 -3.46 9.73
N GLU A 374 -21.23 -4.05 9.07
CA GLU A 374 -21.66 -5.43 9.32
C GLU A 374 -20.56 -6.44 8.96
N GLU A 375 -19.89 -6.28 7.81
CA GLU A 375 -18.76 -7.11 7.40
C GLU A 375 -17.58 -7.02 8.38
N GLU A 376 -17.24 -5.81 8.83
CA GLU A 376 -16.21 -5.59 9.86
C GLU A 376 -16.59 -6.25 11.18
N THR A 377 -17.87 -6.22 11.58
CA THR A 377 -18.34 -6.89 12.80
C THR A 377 -18.13 -8.39 12.72
N ILE A 378 -18.54 -9.03 11.62
CA ILE A 378 -18.37 -10.48 11.40
C ILE A 378 -16.88 -10.86 11.39
N TYR A 379 -16.06 -10.04 10.74
CA TYR A 379 -14.64 -10.24 10.68
C TYR A 379 -13.99 -10.14 12.07
N MET A 380 -14.40 -9.16 12.89
CA MET A 380 -13.91 -9.03 14.26
C MET A 380 -14.28 -10.23 15.15
N ASP A 381 -15.50 -10.76 15.00
CA ASP A 381 -15.92 -12.01 15.66
C ASP A 381 -15.00 -13.17 15.26
N THR A 382 -14.71 -13.30 13.96
CA THR A 382 -13.85 -14.36 13.44
C THR A 382 -12.41 -14.23 13.97
N LEU A 383 -11.87 -13.01 13.97
CA LEU A 383 -10.53 -12.72 14.46
C LEU A 383 -10.41 -12.98 15.98
N TYR A 384 -11.42 -12.59 16.75
CA TYR A 384 -11.48 -12.85 18.19
C TYR A 384 -11.39 -14.36 18.51
N GLN A 385 -12.24 -15.16 17.86
CA GLN A 385 -12.25 -16.62 18.08
C GLN A 385 -10.91 -17.27 17.74
N ARG A 386 -10.24 -16.79 16.68
CA ARG A 386 -8.92 -17.27 16.28
C ARG A 386 -7.84 -16.94 17.30
N LYS A 387 -7.78 -15.69 17.75
CA LYS A 387 -6.80 -15.26 18.77
C LYS A 387 -7.01 -16.00 20.08
N LEU A 388 -8.27 -16.22 20.48
CA LEU A 388 -8.60 -17.04 21.63
C LEU A 388 -8.00 -18.45 21.50
N LYS A 389 -8.18 -19.09 20.33
CA LYS A 389 -7.61 -20.41 20.03
C LYS A 389 -6.08 -20.41 20.04
N ALA A 390 -5.45 -19.39 19.47
CA ALA A 390 -3.99 -19.25 19.45
C ALA A 390 -3.39 -19.03 20.84
N LEU A 391 -4.07 -18.28 21.71
CA LEU A 391 -3.69 -18.10 23.11
C LEU A 391 -3.75 -19.43 23.88
N THR A 392 -4.75 -20.26 23.62
CA THR A 392 -4.88 -21.59 24.25
C THR A 392 -3.87 -22.63 23.77
N SER A 393 -3.22 -22.40 22.61
CA SER A 393 -2.24 -23.34 22.04
C SER A 393 -0.78 -23.01 22.33
N LYS A 394 -0.48 -21.83 22.92
CA LYS A 394 0.89 -21.43 23.28
C LYS A 394 1.27 -21.95 24.67
N GLU A 395 2.51 -22.40 24.85
CA GLU A 395 3.07 -22.75 26.17
C GLU A 395 3.26 -21.47 27.00
N MET A 396 2.21 -21.07 27.72
CA MET A 396 2.20 -19.94 28.64
C MET A 396 1.59 -20.38 29.98
N THR A 397 1.91 -19.66 31.06
CA THR A 397 1.28 -19.93 32.37
C THR A 397 -0.23 -19.63 32.31
N HIS A 398 -1.02 -20.37 33.09
CA HIS A 398 -2.48 -20.24 33.11
C HIS A 398 -2.94 -18.82 33.47
N GLU A 399 -2.20 -18.13 34.35
CA GLU A 399 -2.47 -16.73 34.74
C GLU A 399 -2.29 -15.76 33.56
N VAL A 400 -1.23 -15.94 32.75
CA VAL A 400 -0.98 -15.11 31.57
C VAL A 400 -2.02 -15.38 30.48
N ILE A 401 -2.44 -16.64 30.30
CA ILE A 401 -3.50 -17.00 29.35
C ILE A 401 -4.83 -16.37 29.78
N SER A 402 -5.22 -16.51 31.04
CA SER A 402 -6.46 -15.94 31.58
C SER A 402 -6.49 -14.42 31.42
N PHE A 403 -5.40 -13.74 31.78
CA PHE A 403 -5.28 -12.30 31.61
C PHE A 403 -5.42 -11.87 30.14
N LYS A 404 -4.72 -12.53 29.21
CA LYS A 404 -4.81 -12.23 27.78
C LYS A 404 -6.19 -12.53 27.20
N GLN A 405 -6.87 -13.58 27.67
CA GLN A 405 -8.24 -13.91 27.24
C GLN A 405 -9.25 -12.86 27.73
N GLU A 406 -9.16 -12.43 28.97
CA GLU A 406 -10.05 -11.41 29.54
C GLU A 406 -9.85 -10.05 28.85
N ARG A 407 -8.60 -9.69 28.52
CA ARG A 407 -8.31 -8.50 27.71
C ARG A 407 -8.82 -8.59 26.29
N LEU A 408 -8.56 -9.71 25.62
CA LEU A 408 -9.04 -9.96 24.27
C LEU A 408 -10.58 -9.86 24.24
N TRP A 409 -11.25 -10.37 25.27
CA TRP A 409 -12.69 -10.27 25.46
C TRP A 409 -13.14 -8.82 25.67
N GLU A 410 -12.43 -8.04 26.49
CA GLU A 410 -12.78 -6.63 26.71
C GLU A 410 -12.60 -5.78 25.45
N GLN A 411 -11.52 -5.97 24.70
CA GLN A 411 -11.33 -5.31 23.40
C GLN A 411 -12.43 -5.66 22.42
N TYR A 412 -12.74 -6.97 22.32
CA TYR A 412 -13.84 -7.46 21.52
C TYR A 412 -15.18 -6.86 21.97
N ARG A 413 -15.45 -6.83 23.27
CA ARG A 413 -16.69 -6.30 23.86
C ARG A 413 -16.85 -4.82 23.61
N VAL A 414 -15.82 -4.01 23.85
CA VAL A 414 -15.85 -2.56 23.61
C VAL A 414 -16.04 -2.27 22.13
N ARG A 415 -15.30 -2.97 21.27
CA ARG A 415 -15.37 -2.78 19.82
C ARG A 415 -16.71 -3.21 19.24
N ASN A 416 -17.24 -4.36 19.67
CA ASN A 416 -18.58 -4.77 19.29
C ASN A 416 -19.67 -3.92 19.92
N LYS A 417 -19.46 -3.34 21.11
CA LYS A 417 -20.35 -2.34 21.67
C LYS A 417 -20.38 -1.10 20.79
N ILE A 418 -19.25 -0.60 20.32
CA ILE A 418 -19.19 0.54 19.38
C ILE A 418 -19.87 0.20 18.05
N LEU A 419 -19.55 -0.96 17.46
CA LEU A 419 -20.19 -1.41 16.23
C LEU A 419 -21.71 -1.58 16.42
N LYS A 420 -22.14 -2.03 17.60
CA LYS A 420 -23.55 -2.15 17.99
C LYS A 420 -24.21 -0.82 18.32
N GLU A 421 -23.50 0.16 18.90
CA GLU A 421 -23.99 1.51 19.17
C GLU A 421 -24.11 2.30 17.87
N LEU A 422 -23.14 2.18 16.97
CA LEU A 422 -23.28 2.58 15.57
C LEU A 422 -24.51 1.89 14.97
N ARG A 423 -24.66 0.56 15.16
CA ARG A 423 -25.83 -0.21 14.71
C ARG A 423 -27.16 0.29 15.26
N GLN A 424 -27.19 0.69 16.52
CA GLN A 424 -28.37 1.18 17.24
C GLN A 424 -28.66 2.64 16.93
N SER A 425 -27.64 3.46 16.65
CA SER A 425 -27.84 4.81 16.11
C SER A 425 -28.52 4.80 14.73
N PHE A 426 -28.40 3.69 13.97
CA PHE A 426 -29.14 3.46 12.71
C PHE A 426 -30.64 3.15 12.91
N TYR A 427 -31.02 2.75 14.11
CA TYR A 427 -32.41 2.46 14.48
C TYR A 427 -32.68 3.14 15.83
N PRO A 428 -32.99 4.46 15.86
CA PRO A 428 -33.62 5.02 17.05
C PRO A 428 -34.77 4.07 17.42
N LYS A 429 -34.89 3.71 18.70
CA LYS A 429 -35.94 2.79 19.18
C LYS A 429 -37.23 3.20 18.49
N VAL A 430 -37.69 2.37 17.56
CA VAL A 430 -39.00 2.56 16.93
C VAL A 430 -39.97 2.49 18.11
N GLU A 431 -40.69 3.58 18.38
CA GLU A 431 -41.66 3.60 19.47
C GLU A 431 -42.55 2.36 19.33
N PRO A 432 -42.90 1.66 20.42
CA PRO A 432 -43.68 0.43 20.37
C PRO A 432 -44.89 0.54 19.45
N ASP A 433 -45.55 1.70 19.48
CA ASP A 433 -46.71 2.04 18.67
C ASP A 433 -46.41 2.06 17.16
N THR A 434 -45.20 2.46 16.77
CA THR A 434 -44.76 2.45 15.36
C THR A 434 -44.45 1.03 14.88
N VAL A 435 -43.96 0.14 15.76
CA VAL A 435 -43.77 -1.29 15.44
C VAL A 435 -45.13 -2.00 15.30
N GLU A 436 -46.08 -1.69 16.18
CA GLU A 436 -47.46 -2.19 16.12
C GLU A 436 -48.14 -1.76 14.80
N MET A 437 -48.00 -0.47 14.46
CA MET A 437 -48.55 0.11 13.23
C MET A 437 -47.95 -0.53 11.97
N LEU A 438 -46.63 -0.75 11.94
CA LEU A 438 -45.96 -1.40 10.80
C LEU A 438 -46.31 -2.88 10.67
N LYS A 439 -46.56 -3.59 11.79
CA LYS A 439 -47.09 -4.96 11.77
C LYS A 439 -48.50 -5.01 11.20
N GLN A 440 -49.40 -4.14 11.68
CA GLN A 440 -50.76 -4.03 11.14
C GLN A 440 -50.75 -3.73 9.65
N LYS A 441 -49.94 -2.77 9.20
CA LYS A 441 -49.84 -2.40 7.78
C LYS A 441 -49.29 -3.54 6.91
N LYS A 442 -48.38 -4.35 7.45
CA LYS A 442 -47.84 -5.55 6.78
C LYS A 442 -48.89 -6.66 6.67
N ASP A 443 -49.70 -6.85 7.70
CA ASP A 443 -50.76 -7.86 7.71
C ASP A 443 -51.92 -7.44 6.79
N GLU A 444 -52.30 -6.16 6.77
CA GLU A 444 -53.23 -5.59 5.77
C GLU A 444 -52.74 -5.81 4.33
N LEU A 445 -51.46 -5.56 4.06
CA LEU A 445 -50.87 -5.81 2.74
C LEU A 445 -50.91 -7.30 2.36
N ARG A 446 -50.68 -8.20 3.32
CA ARG A 446 -50.76 -9.64 3.09
C ARG A 446 -52.18 -10.09 2.78
N GLU A 447 -53.17 -9.58 3.49
CA GLU A 447 -54.58 -9.85 3.19
C GLU A 447 -55.01 -9.30 1.83
N ARG A 448 -54.52 -8.11 1.46
CA ARG A 448 -54.79 -7.49 0.16
C ARG A 448 -54.21 -8.30 -0.99
N VAL A 449 -52.96 -8.74 -0.85
CA VAL A 449 -52.28 -9.62 -1.84
C VAL A 449 -52.92 -11.01 -1.89
N ALA A 450 -53.46 -11.52 -0.78
CA ALA A 450 -54.20 -12.77 -0.76
C ALA A 450 -55.54 -12.66 -1.51
N LYS A 451 -56.27 -11.55 -1.32
CA LYS A 451 -57.52 -11.27 -2.07
C LYS A 451 -57.29 -11.05 -3.56
N GLU A 452 -56.22 -10.35 -3.94
CA GLU A 452 -55.83 -10.18 -5.35
C GLU A 452 -55.40 -11.49 -6.02
N LYS A 453 -55.05 -12.53 -5.25
CA LYS A 453 -54.76 -13.88 -5.78
C LYS A 453 -55.98 -14.80 -5.86
N GLU A 454 -57.11 -14.40 -5.27
CA GLU A 454 -58.37 -15.16 -5.26
C GLU A 454 -59.42 -14.60 -6.24
N GLU A 455 -59.17 -13.45 -6.88
CA GLU A 455 -59.94 -12.99 -8.04
C GLU A 455 -59.40 -13.63 -9.34
N PRO A 456 -60.25 -14.33 -10.13
CA PRO A 456 -59.84 -15.12 -11.29
C PRO A 456 -59.43 -14.32 -12.53
#